data_AF-W6PVD3-F1
#
_entry.id   AF-W6PVD3-F1
#
_cell.length_a   1.000
_cell.length_b   1.000
_cell.length_c   1.000
_cell.angle_alpha   90.00
_cell.angle_beta   90.00
_cell.angle_gamma   90.00
#
_symmetry.space_group_name_H-M   'P 1'
#
loop_
_entity.id
_entity.type
_entity.pdbx_description
1 polymer ?
#
loop_
_entity_poly.entity_id
_entity_poly.type
_entity_poly.pdbx_seq_one_letter_code
_entity_poly.pdbx_strand_id
1 'polypeptide(L)'
;MSSSQGKSSSSQYEPLSLQDDGEGSSATFEKRSSEDDHSTPLLEASDNLPALAPSKPSQLPKLILYFSFALALLSAVNVALLPTTLSKYQAYPFSDSDLEALPYGDARLGLDRVAKFIPPPKVYHHTWPDRIARVSRRLKNAVWGQGVQVYVTVEDSTIMRFPISPTGVNTCALSWRPPPEFSPRAKDLTTKGDITEIEVWQLIAPSDILANVSSTMDELDYDTLSYSTLPVRGELLGVLDLTAKPNSTTLEFACPRGAESLVVEMRCQRVACHVSFMQIHIAPSFGFELLERA
;
A
#
# COMPACT_ATOMS: atom_id res chain seq x y z
N MET A 1 48.30 19.59 -15.19
CA MET A 1 47.94 20.67 -14.23
C MET A 1 46.44 20.58 -14.06
N SER A 2 45.81 20.33 -12.91
CA SER A 2 46.26 20.27 -11.53
C SER A 2 45.42 19.26 -10.74
N SER A 3 46.06 18.68 -9.74
CA SER A 3 45.52 17.88 -8.65
C SER A 3 44.75 18.75 -7.64
N SER A 4 43.73 18.17 -7.01
CA SER A 4 43.52 18.36 -5.56
C SER A 4 42.78 17.17 -4.92
N GLN A 5 43.52 16.50 -4.03
CA GLN A 5 43.03 15.60 -3.00
C GLN A 5 42.23 16.34 -1.91
N GLY A 6 41.35 15.60 -1.24
CA GLY A 6 40.92 15.86 0.13
C GLY A 6 39.44 15.49 0.34
N LYS A 7 39.01 14.72 1.34
CA LYS A 7 39.66 14.11 2.51
C LYS A 7 38.81 12.88 2.87
N SER A 8 39.45 11.75 3.18
CA SER A 8 38.85 10.64 3.90
C SER A 8 38.64 11.05 5.35
N SER A 9 37.40 11.28 5.79
CA SER A 9 37.11 11.45 7.22
C SER A 9 37.04 10.08 7.88
N SER A 10 38.05 9.77 8.69
CA SER A 10 38.03 8.63 9.60
C SER A 10 36.86 8.78 10.58
N SER A 11 35.95 7.81 10.60
CA SER A 11 35.02 7.67 11.72
C SER A 11 35.80 7.15 12.93
N GLN A 12 36.18 8.05 13.84
CA GLN A 12 36.55 7.67 15.20
C GLN A 12 35.26 7.30 15.93
N TYR A 13 34.94 6.01 15.94
CA TYR A 13 34.07 5.45 16.96
C TYR A 13 34.94 4.61 17.89
N GLU A 14 35.04 5.06 19.13
CA GLU A 14 35.55 4.30 20.25
C GLU A 14 34.45 3.28 20.64
N PRO A 15 34.74 1.96 20.65
CA PRO A 15 33.76 0.99 21.11
C PRO A 15 33.60 1.11 22.63
N LEU A 16 32.39 1.39 23.07
CA LEU A 16 32.02 1.27 24.47
C LEU A 16 32.22 -0.18 24.92
N SER A 17 33.17 -0.39 25.83
CA SER A 17 33.38 -1.64 26.52
C SER A 17 32.10 -2.01 27.30
N LEU A 18 31.56 -3.18 26.98
CA LEU A 18 30.43 -3.77 27.68
C LEU A 18 30.91 -4.23 29.06
N GLN A 19 30.56 -3.48 30.10
CA GLN A 19 30.84 -3.84 31.48
C GLN A 19 29.82 -4.93 31.87
N ASP A 20 30.35 -6.14 32.02
CA ASP A 20 29.67 -7.34 32.47
C ASP A 20 29.58 -7.30 34.00
N ASP A 21 28.48 -6.80 34.54
CA ASP A 21 28.12 -7.02 35.94
C ASP A 21 27.04 -8.10 35.98
N GLY A 22 27.53 -9.33 36.05
CA GLY A 22 26.72 -10.50 36.35
C GLY A 22 26.30 -10.51 37.82
N GLU A 23 25.00 -10.58 38.06
CA GLU A 23 24.45 -11.30 39.21
C GLU A 23 23.27 -12.14 38.74
N GLY A 24 23.57 -13.42 38.50
CA GLY A 24 22.58 -14.47 38.60
C GLY A 24 22.31 -14.78 40.07
N SER A 25 21.10 -15.20 40.40
CA SER A 25 20.88 -16.60 40.77
C SER A 25 19.42 -16.88 41.11
N SER A 26 18.93 -17.92 40.45
CA SER A 26 18.08 -18.99 40.98
C SER A 26 16.82 -18.63 41.79
N ALA A 27 15.69 -18.82 41.13
CA ALA A 27 14.49 -19.38 41.74
C ALA A 27 14.81 -20.70 42.46
N THR A 28 14.33 -20.88 43.69
CA THR A 28 14.10 -22.22 44.26
C THR A 28 12.93 -22.18 45.23
N PHE A 29 11.89 -22.91 44.84
CA PHE A 29 10.77 -23.37 45.64
C PHE A 29 11.23 -24.54 46.53
N GLU A 30 10.91 -24.54 47.83
CA GLU A 30 10.66 -25.71 48.72
C GLU A 30 10.37 -25.16 50.14
N LYS A 31 9.18 -25.34 50.75
CA LYS A 31 8.48 -26.52 51.31
C LYS A 31 9.05 -27.06 52.64
N ARG A 32 8.36 -26.74 53.75
CA ARG A 32 7.99 -27.59 54.94
C ARG A 32 7.39 -26.66 56.02
N SER A 33 6.17 -26.80 56.57
CA SER A 33 5.42 -27.92 57.20
C SER A 33 6.02 -28.46 58.50
N SER A 34 5.38 -28.09 59.62
CA SER A 34 4.97 -28.88 60.83
C SER A 34 4.68 -27.86 61.95
N GLU A 35 3.43 -27.61 62.35
CA GLU A 35 2.58 -28.39 63.29
C GLU A 35 3.07 -28.30 64.74
N ASP A 36 2.29 -27.68 65.63
CA ASP A 36 1.62 -28.47 66.67
C ASP A 36 0.50 -27.72 67.41
N ASP A 37 -0.50 -28.53 67.73
CA ASP A 37 -1.76 -28.29 68.43
C ASP A 37 -1.60 -27.76 69.87
N HIS A 38 -2.63 -27.09 70.40
CA HIS A 38 -3.45 -27.70 71.46
C HIS A 38 -4.62 -26.82 71.87
N SER A 39 -5.76 -27.50 71.97
CA SER A 39 -7.09 -27.01 72.27
C SER A 39 -7.27 -26.58 73.73
N THR A 40 -8.32 -25.78 73.90
CA THR A 40 -9.03 -25.41 75.13
C THR A 40 -9.27 -26.54 76.14
N PRO A 41 -9.46 -26.18 77.42
CA PRO A 41 -10.78 -26.41 78.04
C PRO A 41 -11.24 -25.21 78.90
N LEU A 42 -12.46 -24.71 78.72
CA LEU A 42 -13.70 -25.05 79.46
C LEU A 42 -13.74 -24.57 80.93
N LEU A 43 -14.48 -23.47 81.11
CA LEU A 43 -15.32 -23.04 82.25
C LEU A 43 -15.05 -23.60 83.65
N GLU A 44 -14.68 -22.71 84.58
CA GLU A 44 -15.28 -22.73 85.92
C GLU A 44 -15.38 -21.31 86.50
N ALA A 45 -16.49 -21.10 87.20
CA ALA A 45 -17.03 -19.83 87.65
C ALA A 45 -16.19 -19.17 88.75
N SER A 46 -16.16 -17.84 88.73
CA SER A 46 -16.16 -17.07 89.97
C SER A 46 -16.83 -15.72 89.71
N ASP A 47 -18.05 -15.62 90.20
CA ASP A 47 -18.72 -14.37 90.51
C ASP A 47 -17.76 -13.46 91.30
N ASN A 48 -17.72 -12.18 90.92
CA ASN A 48 -17.79 -11.03 91.82
C ASN A 48 -17.76 -9.74 90.99
N LEU A 49 -18.94 -9.15 90.83
CA LEU A 49 -19.12 -7.75 90.43
C LEU A 49 -18.37 -6.84 91.40
N PRO A 50 -17.80 -5.75 90.89
CA PRO A 50 -18.41 -4.47 91.22
C PRO A 50 -18.72 -3.64 89.97
N ALA A 51 -19.96 -3.14 89.96
CA ALA A 51 -20.41 -2.08 89.09
C ALA A 51 -19.50 -0.86 89.22
N LEU A 52 -18.88 -0.42 88.12
CA LEU A 52 -18.39 0.94 87.96
C LEU A 52 -18.45 1.40 86.50
N ALA A 53 -19.44 2.25 86.25
CA ALA A 53 -19.50 3.36 85.30
C ALA A 53 -19.37 3.08 83.78
N PRO A 54 -20.32 3.56 82.95
CA PRO A 54 -20.09 3.70 81.53
C PRO A 54 -19.09 4.85 81.31
N SER A 55 -17.83 4.52 81.03
CA SER A 55 -16.86 5.50 80.56
C SER A 55 -17.27 5.96 79.15
N LYS A 56 -17.74 7.21 79.09
CA LYS A 56 -17.87 8.14 77.94
C LYS A 56 -17.61 7.53 76.55
N PRO A 57 -18.50 7.70 75.56
CA PRO A 57 -18.18 7.33 74.19
C PRO A 57 -16.93 8.13 73.79
N SER A 58 -15.83 7.41 73.60
CA SER A 58 -14.57 7.96 73.14
C SER A 58 -14.86 8.86 71.94
N GLN A 59 -14.44 10.13 71.98
CA GLN A 59 -14.57 11.04 70.82
C GLN A 59 -13.64 10.62 69.65
N LEU A 60 -12.79 9.61 69.86
CA LEU A 60 -11.85 9.03 68.91
C LEU A 60 -12.47 8.54 67.58
N PRO A 61 -13.58 7.79 67.54
CA PRO A 61 -14.19 7.32 66.29
C PRO A 61 -14.78 8.47 65.48
N LYS A 62 -15.31 9.51 66.15
CA LYS A 62 -15.84 10.70 65.48
C LYS A 62 -14.71 11.52 64.85
N LEU A 63 -13.61 11.72 65.56
CA LEU A 63 -12.43 12.40 65.03
C LEU A 63 -11.80 11.64 63.86
N ILE A 64 -11.68 10.31 63.95
CA ILE A 64 -11.19 9.47 62.85
C ILE A 64 -12.13 9.55 61.64
N LEU A 65 -13.45 9.54 61.86
CA LEU A 65 -14.43 9.74 60.79
C LEU A 65 -14.30 11.13 60.14
N TYR A 66 -14.20 12.20 60.93
CA TYR A 66 -14.00 13.56 60.39
C TYR A 66 -12.68 13.69 59.64
N PHE A 67 -11.61 13.06 60.14
CA PHE A 67 -10.31 13.08 59.48
C PHE A 67 -10.34 12.29 58.17
N SER A 68 -10.92 11.09 58.18
CA SER A 68 -11.08 10.27 56.96
C SER A 68 -11.97 10.95 55.92
N PHE A 69 -13.04 11.63 56.35
CA PHE A 69 -13.92 12.40 55.48
C PHE A 69 -13.21 13.65 54.92
N ALA A 70 -12.44 14.37 55.73
CA ALA A 70 -11.62 15.49 55.26
C ALA A 70 -10.56 15.04 54.25
N LEU A 71 -9.92 13.89 54.49
CA LEU A 71 -8.92 13.31 53.59
C LEU A 71 -9.55 12.82 52.28
N ALA A 72 -10.75 12.24 52.34
CA ALA A 72 -11.54 11.86 51.17
C ALA A 72 -11.99 13.09 50.37
N LEU A 73 -12.38 14.18 51.03
CA LEU A 73 -12.72 15.44 50.36
C LEU A 73 -11.49 16.09 49.70
N LEU A 74 -10.34 16.10 50.37
CA LEU A 74 -9.08 16.58 49.80
C LEU A 74 -8.66 15.75 48.58
N SER A 75 -8.81 14.43 48.66
CA SER A 75 -8.59 13.51 47.53
C SER A 75 -9.55 13.81 46.37
N ALA A 76 -10.85 13.96 46.65
CA ALA A 76 -11.86 14.23 45.64
C ALA A 76 -11.64 15.59 44.96
N VAL A 77 -11.22 16.61 45.70
CA VAL A 77 -10.86 17.93 45.16
C VAL A 77 -9.65 17.83 44.23
N ASN A 78 -8.60 17.09 44.62
CA ASN A 78 -7.45 16.86 43.75
C ASN A 78 -7.83 16.11 42.46
N VAL A 79 -8.69 15.10 42.54
CA VAL A 79 -9.19 14.37 41.36
C VAL A 79 -10.13 15.22 40.50
N ALA A 80 -10.94 16.09 41.10
CA ALA A 80 -11.83 17.00 40.35
C ALA A 80 -11.07 18.15 39.67
N LEU A 81 -9.92 18.57 40.22
CA LEU A 81 -9.04 19.58 39.62
C LEU A 81 -8.15 19.01 38.51
N LEU A 82 -7.95 17.70 38.45
CA LEU A 82 -7.13 17.04 37.43
C LEU A 82 -7.64 17.28 35.99
N PRO A 83 -8.93 17.11 35.66
CA PRO A 83 -9.44 17.40 34.32
C PRO A 83 -9.29 18.86 33.90
N THR A 84 -9.48 19.81 34.83
CA THR A 84 -9.41 21.25 34.52
C THR A 84 -7.97 21.78 34.42
N THR A 85 -7.03 21.11 35.08
CA THR A 85 -5.60 21.40 34.95
C THR A 85 -5.00 20.72 33.72
N LEU A 86 -5.39 19.47 33.42
CA LEU A 86 -4.94 18.74 32.24
C LEU A 86 -5.54 19.26 30.93
N SER A 87 -6.76 19.83 30.93
CA SER A 87 -7.36 20.40 29.72
C SER A 87 -6.54 21.57 29.15
N LYS A 88 -5.81 22.32 29.99
CA LYS A 88 -4.86 23.34 29.55
C LYS A 88 -3.65 22.76 28.78
N TYR A 89 -3.28 21.52 29.06
CA TYR A 89 -2.19 20.81 28.37
C TYR A 89 -2.67 19.99 27.17
N GLN A 90 -3.97 19.65 27.12
CA GLN A 90 -4.57 18.93 26.00
C GLN A 90 -4.82 19.82 24.76
N ALA A 91 -4.87 21.13 24.94
CA ALA A 91 -5.21 22.09 23.88
C ALA A 91 -4.00 22.78 23.21
N TYR A 92 -2.76 22.41 23.55
CA TYR A 92 -1.55 22.96 22.92
C TYR A 92 -0.82 21.86 22.16
N PRO A 93 -1.26 21.49 20.94
CA PRO A 93 -0.37 20.79 20.03
C PRO A 93 0.85 21.70 19.83
N PHE A 94 2.04 21.21 20.17
CA PHE A 94 3.28 21.94 19.93
C PHE A 94 3.35 22.33 18.46
N SER A 95 3.69 23.58 18.18
CA SER A 95 4.02 23.99 16.81
C SER A 95 5.29 23.28 16.35
N ASP A 96 5.50 23.13 15.05
CA ASP A 96 6.73 22.50 14.51
C ASP A 96 7.99 23.18 15.05
N SER A 97 7.94 24.50 15.27
CA SER A 97 9.01 25.28 15.90
C SER A 97 9.24 24.97 17.38
N ASP A 98 8.19 24.65 18.14
CA ASP A 98 8.33 24.27 19.56
C ASP A 98 8.90 22.86 19.70
N LEU A 99 8.58 21.98 18.74
CA LEU A 99 9.14 20.64 18.67
C LEU A 99 10.64 20.69 18.37
N GLU A 100 11.09 21.48 17.40
CA GLU A 100 12.51 21.65 17.08
C GLU A 100 13.33 22.25 18.24
N ALA A 101 12.70 23.04 19.11
CA ALA A 101 13.34 23.66 20.27
C ALA A 101 13.56 22.71 21.45
N LEU A 102 12.95 21.52 21.45
CA LEU A 102 13.17 20.53 22.50
C LEU A 102 14.55 19.88 22.34
N PRO A 103 15.25 19.58 23.45
CA PRO A 103 16.58 18.95 23.40
C PRO A 103 16.59 17.58 22.70
N TYR A 104 15.42 16.95 22.56
CA TYR A 104 15.17 15.73 21.78
C TYR A 104 13.88 15.87 20.95
N GLY A 105 13.71 17.00 20.27
CA GLY A 105 12.51 17.36 19.48
C GLY A 105 12.05 16.34 18.46
N ASP A 106 12.98 15.51 17.99
CA ASP A 106 12.72 14.39 17.11
C ASP A 106 13.34 13.11 17.68
N ALA A 107 12.82 12.65 18.81
CA ALA A 107 13.20 11.35 19.40
C ALA A 107 12.79 10.15 18.52
N ARG A 108 12.13 10.39 17.39
CA ARG A 108 11.84 9.39 16.36
C ARG A 108 13.00 9.34 15.35
N LEU A 109 14.17 8.94 15.84
CA LEU A 109 15.35 8.65 15.01
C LEU A 109 14.98 7.82 13.78
N GLY A 110 14.87 8.48 12.62
CA GLY A 110 14.75 7.85 11.32
C GLY A 110 13.35 7.51 10.82
N LEU A 111 12.24 7.87 11.50
CA LEU A 111 10.90 7.66 10.93
C LEU A 111 10.63 8.59 9.73
N ASP A 112 11.17 9.81 9.78
CA ASP A 112 11.23 10.77 8.68
C ASP A 112 12.01 10.22 7.47
N ARG A 113 13.04 9.40 7.75
CA ARG A 113 13.81 8.69 6.73
C ARG A 113 13.05 7.47 6.22
N VAL A 114 12.34 6.74 7.08
CA VAL A 114 11.48 5.63 6.68
C VAL A 114 10.41 6.11 5.69
N ALA A 115 9.81 7.28 5.87
CA ALA A 115 8.89 7.85 4.89
C ALA A 115 9.55 8.13 3.51
N LYS A 116 10.85 8.41 3.46
CA LYS A 116 11.63 8.55 2.21
C LYS A 116 12.04 7.21 1.59
N PHE A 117 12.03 6.14 2.38
CA PHE A 117 12.38 4.77 1.93
C PHE A 117 11.14 3.90 1.64
N ILE A 118 9.97 4.27 2.17
CA ILE A 118 8.71 3.64 1.79
C ILE A 118 8.37 4.14 0.38
N PRO A 119 8.36 3.27 -0.65
CA PRO A 119 7.88 3.68 -1.96
C PRO A 119 6.44 4.20 -1.82
N PRO A 120 6.08 5.31 -2.49
CA PRO A 120 4.74 5.84 -2.42
C PRO A 120 3.75 4.70 -2.71
N PRO A 121 2.62 4.63 -1.99
CA PRO A 121 1.62 3.59 -2.21
C PRO A 121 1.30 3.57 -3.71
N LYS A 122 1.45 2.40 -4.33
CA LYS A 122 1.17 2.23 -5.76
C LYS A 122 -0.33 2.42 -5.95
N VAL A 123 -0.71 3.64 -6.33
CA VAL A 123 -2.10 4.00 -6.66
C VAL A 123 -2.58 3.22 -7.88
N TYR A 124 -1.65 2.83 -8.75
CA TYR A 124 -1.92 2.09 -9.97
C TYR A 124 -1.28 0.70 -9.94
N HIS A 125 -2.07 -0.30 -10.27
CA HIS A 125 -1.60 -1.63 -10.66
C HIS A 125 -1.29 -1.61 -12.17
N HIS A 126 -0.10 -2.09 -12.54
CA HIS A 126 0.37 -2.07 -13.92
C HIS A 126 0.32 -3.48 -14.48
N THR A 127 -0.38 -3.65 -15.60
CA THR A 127 -0.59 -4.95 -16.23
C THR A 127 -0.14 -4.90 -17.69
N TRP A 128 0.70 -5.85 -18.10
CA TRP A 128 1.13 -5.99 -19.48
C TRP A 128 0.15 -6.88 -20.25
N PRO A 129 0.03 -6.71 -21.58
CA PRO A 129 -0.82 -7.57 -22.37
C PRO A 129 -0.24 -8.99 -22.41
N ASP A 130 -1.12 -9.98 -22.24
CA ASP A 130 -0.76 -11.40 -22.25
C ASP A 130 -0.96 -12.04 -23.63
N ARG A 131 -1.75 -11.40 -24.50
CA ARG A 131 -1.92 -11.78 -25.90
C ARG A 131 -1.78 -10.58 -26.82
N ILE A 132 -1.06 -10.77 -27.93
CA ILE A 132 -0.87 -9.77 -28.97
C ILE A 132 -1.02 -10.46 -30.32
N ALA A 133 -1.82 -9.89 -31.22
CA ALA A 133 -1.98 -10.35 -32.59
C ALA A 133 -1.95 -9.17 -33.57
N ARG A 134 -1.35 -9.38 -34.74
CA ARG A 134 -1.36 -8.40 -35.84
C ARG A 134 -2.48 -8.75 -36.80
N VAL A 135 -3.18 -7.72 -37.29
CA VAL A 135 -4.12 -7.84 -38.40
C VAL A 135 -3.81 -6.81 -39.48
N SER A 136 -4.13 -7.13 -40.74
CA SER A 136 -3.84 -6.26 -41.88
C SER A 136 -5.08 -6.01 -42.72
N ARG A 137 -5.41 -4.74 -42.91
CA ARG A 137 -6.46 -4.30 -43.84
C ARG A 137 -6.13 -4.63 -45.29
N ARG A 138 -4.84 -4.63 -45.64
CA ARG A 138 -4.37 -4.95 -47.00
C ARG A 138 -4.44 -6.45 -47.26
N LEU A 139 -3.98 -7.27 -46.31
CA LEU A 139 -4.01 -8.73 -46.39
C LEU A 139 -5.14 -9.27 -45.52
N LYS A 140 -6.39 -9.11 -45.98
CA LYS A 140 -7.58 -9.31 -45.13
C LYS A 140 -7.69 -10.68 -44.45
N ASN A 141 -7.24 -11.72 -45.15
CA ASN A 141 -7.32 -13.12 -44.71
C ASN A 141 -5.99 -13.65 -44.14
N ALA A 142 -4.95 -12.80 -44.08
CA ALA A 142 -3.68 -13.22 -43.51
C ALA A 142 -3.80 -13.30 -41.99
N VAL A 143 -3.20 -14.35 -41.44
CA VAL A 143 -3.20 -14.67 -40.01
C VAL A 143 -1.74 -14.71 -39.57
N TRP A 144 -1.40 -13.88 -38.60
CA TRP A 144 -0.06 -13.86 -37.99
C TRP A 144 0.03 -14.71 -36.73
N GLY A 145 -1.11 -15.01 -36.12
CA GLY A 145 -1.22 -15.72 -34.85
C GLY A 145 -0.83 -14.89 -33.64
N GLN A 146 -0.92 -15.51 -32.47
CA GLN A 146 -0.47 -14.91 -31.22
C GLN A 146 1.06 -14.77 -31.22
N GLY A 147 1.55 -13.60 -30.81
CA GLY A 147 2.98 -13.33 -30.71
C GLY A 147 3.33 -12.19 -29.78
N VAL A 148 4.51 -11.61 -29.99
CA VAL A 148 5.01 -10.43 -29.26
C VAL A 148 5.21 -9.22 -30.16
N GLN A 149 4.96 -9.37 -31.46
CA GLN A 149 5.17 -8.31 -32.44
C GLN A 149 4.06 -7.28 -32.34
N VAL A 150 4.46 -6.04 -32.06
CA VAL A 150 3.59 -4.88 -32.20
C VAL A 150 3.91 -4.22 -33.53
N TYR A 151 2.88 -4.03 -34.35
CA TYR A 151 3.00 -3.44 -35.67
C TYR A 151 1.76 -2.61 -35.98
N VAL A 152 1.87 -1.30 -35.83
CA VAL A 152 0.77 -0.35 -36.00
C VAL A 152 1.12 0.59 -37.13
N THR A 153 0.29 0.58 -38.18
CA THR A 153 0.38 1.48 -39.32
C THR A 153 -1.04 1.91 -39.76
N VAL A 154 -1.14 2.62 -40.87
CA VAL A 154 -2.46 2.96 -41.47
C VAL A 154 -3.20 1.72 -41.98
N GLU A 155 -2.46 0.70 -42.44
CA GLU A 155 -3.02 -0.52 -43.01
C GLU A 155 -3.08 -1.67 -42.01
N ASP A 156 -2.19 -1.68 -41.02
CA ASP A 156 -2.05 -2.76 -40.06
C ASP A 156 -2.38 -2.27 -38.66
N SER A 157 -3.19 -3.02 -37.94
CA SER A 157 -3.49 -2.77 -36.52
C SER A 157 -3.00 -3.93 -35.66
N THR A 158 -2.76 -3.63 -34.39
CA THR A 158 -2.35 -4.64 -33.40
C THR A 158 -3.44 -4.78 -32.36
N ILE A 159 -3.85 -6.01 -32.11
CA ILE A 159 -4.86 -6.38 -31.14
C ILE A 159 -4.15 -6.86 -29.88
N MET A 160 -4.51 -6.32 -28.72
CA MET A 160 -3.87 -6.61 -27.45
C MET A 160 -4.92 -6.99 -26.41
N ARG A 161 -4.65 -8.03 -25.63
CA ARG A 161 -5.44 -8.41 -24.47
C ARG A 161 -4.69 -8.07 -23.20
N PHE A 162 -5.32 -7.32 -22.32
CA PHE A 162 -4.81 -6.97 -21.00
C PHE A 162 -5.66 -7.69 -19.95
N PRO A 163 -5.08 -8.55 -19.11
CA PRO A 163 -5.82 -9.11 -17.98
C PRO A 163 -6.21 -7.99 -17.00
N ILE A 164 -7.41 -8.07 -16.45
CA ILE A 164 -7.92 -7.12 -15.45
C ILE A 164 -8.00 -7.84 -14.11
N SER A 165 -7.56 -7.18 -13.04
CA SER A 165 -7.68 -7.74 -11.71
C SER A 165 -9.16 -7.83 -11.29
N PRO A 166 -9.64 -8.96 -10.75
CA PRO A 166 -11.02 -9.11 -10.30
C PRO A 166 -11.35 -8.24 -9.08
N THR A 167 -10.34 -7.60 -8.48
CA THR A 167 -10.44 -6.80 -7.26
C THR A 167 -11.03 -5.42 -7.53
N GLY A 168 -12.30 -5.34 -7.96
CA GLY A 168 -13.16 -4.16 -7.86
C GLY A 168 -12.61 -2.81 -8.38
N VAL A 169 -11.59 -2.83 -9.24
CA VAL A 169 -10.95 -1.64 -9.80
C VAL A 169 -11.97 -0.92 -10.67
N ASN A 170 -12.27 0.33 -10.32
CA ASN A 170 -13.32 1.08 -11.03
C ASN A 170 -12.77 1.83 -12.25
N THR A 171 -11.45 2.02 -12.33
CA THR A 171 -10.85 2.93 -13.29
C THR A 171 -9.60 2.32 -13.94
N CYS A 172 -9.60 2.31 -15.26
CA CYS A 172 -8.56 1.81 -16.12
C CYS A 172 -8.00 2.96 -16.98
N ALA A 173 -6.73 2.89 -17.36
CA ALA A 173 -6.14 3.74 -18.38
C ALA A 173 -5.08 2.96 -19.15
N LEU A 174 -4.87 3.24 -20.44
CA LEU A 174 -3.80 2.63 -21.20
C LEU A 174 -2.61 3.59 -21.27
N SER A 175 -1.42 3.08 -21.01
CA SER A 175 -0.20 3.85 -21.00
C SER A 175 0.82 3.29 -21.97
N TRP A 176 1.55 4.18 -22.63
CA TRP A 176 2.75 3.91 -23.39
C TRP A 176 3.96 4.29 -22.55
N ARG A 177 4.84 3.31 -22.36
CA ARG A 177 6.15 3.50 -21.74
C ARG A 177 7.23 3.43 -22.82
N PRO A 178 7.97 4.51 -23.11
CA PRO A 178 9.05 4.51 -24.09
C PRO A 178 10.29 3.75 -23.57
N PRO A 179 11.16 3.26 -24.49
CA PRO A 179 12.41 2.64 -24.10
C PRO A 179 13.31 3.61 -23.32
N PRO A 180 14.01 3.14 -22.27
CA PRO A 180 14.99 3.97 -21.58
C PRO A 180 16.06 4.48 -22.57
N GLU A 181 16.41 5.77 -22.49
CA GLU A 181 17.21 6.46 -23.52
C GLU A 181 18.56 5.78 -23.83
N PHE A 182 19.18 5.13 -22.83
CA PHE A 182 20.47 4.46 -22.96
C PHE A 182 20.36 2.93 -22.98
N SER A 183 19.16 2.38 -23.13
CA SER A 183 18.96 0.93 -23.21
C SER A 183 19.31 0.41 -24.61
N PRO A 184 19.92 -0.79 -24.75
CA PRO A 184 20.09 -1.43 -26.05
C PRO A 184 18.74 -1.63 -26.77
N ARG A 185 17.66 -1.74 -25.99
CA ARG A 185 16.29 -1.91 -26.49
C ARG A 185 15.69 -0.66 -27.13
N ALA A 186 16.34 0.50 -27.03
CA ALA A 186 15.92 1.69 -27.78
C ALA A 186 15.96 1.46 -29.30
N LYS A 187 16.82 0.55 -29.77
CA LYS A 187 16.90 0.15 -31.19
C LYS A 187 15.78 -0.79 -31.63
N ASP A 188 15.07 -1.41 -30.68
CA ASP A 188 13.97 -2.34 -30.98
C ASP A 188 12.70 -1.59 -31.35
N LEU A 189 12.62 -0.29 -31.02
CA LEU A 189 11.53 0.59 -31.41
C LEU A 189 11.83 1.26 -32.75
N THR A 190 11.04 0.92 -33.77
CA THR A 190 11.06 1.61 -35.06
C THR A 190 9.81 2.48 -35.19
N THR A 191 10.01 3.79 -35.32
CA THR A 191 8.94 4.74 -35.59
C THR A 191 9.19 5.50 -36.89
N LYS A 192 8.13 5.76 -37.66
CA LYS A 192 8.17 6.63 -38.85
C LYS A 192 6.89 7.45 -38.94
N GLY A 193 6.99 8.62 -39.55
CA GLY A 193 5.87 9.55 -39.73
C GLY A 193 5.35 10.12 -38.41
N ASP A 194 4.06 10.42 -38.39
CA ASP A 194 3.39 11.02 -37.23
C ASP A 194 2.82 9.92 -36.31
N ILE A 195 3.37 9.83 -35.10
CA ILE A 195 3.01 8.84 -34.06
C ILE A 195 2.37 9.50 -32.83
N THR A 196 1.88 10.74 -32.98
CA THR A 196 1.28 11.51 -31.89
C THR A 196 -0.18 11.12 -31.60
N GLU A 197 -0.81 10.42 -32.54
CA GLU A 197 -2.23 10.08 -32.47
C GLU A 197 -2.48 8.60 -32.77
N ILE A 198 -2.05 7.72 -31.87
CA ILE A 198 -2.39 6.29 -31.91
C ILE A 198 -3.75 6.10 -31.22
N GLU A 199 -4.77 5.74 -31.99
CA GLU A 199 -6.10 5.45 -31.48
C GLU A 199 -6.13 4.09 -30.77
N VAL A 200 -6.85 4.06 -29.65
CA VAL A 200 -7.05 2.87 -28.84
C VAL A 200 -8.53 2.55 -28.78
N TRP A 201 -8.96 1.52 -29.50
CA TRP A 201 -10.35 1.11 -29.58
C TRP A 201 -10.60 -0.12 -28.73
N GLN A 202 -11.66 -0.11 -27.92
CA GLN A 202 -12.15 -1.32 -27.28
C GLN A 202 -12.77 -2.23 -28.35
N LEU A 203 -12.48 -3.53 -28.29
CA LEU A 203 -13.15 -4.53 -29.13
C LEU A 203 -14.28 -5.21 -28.35
N ILE A 204 -15.38 -5.45 -29.05
CA ILE A 204 -16.57 -6.13 -28.52
C ILE A 204 -16.70 -7.47 -29.23
N ALA A 205 -16.99 -8.52 -28.46
CA ALA A 205 -17.19 -9.86 -29.02
C ALA A 205 -18.35 -9.81 -30.02
N PRO A 206 -18.26 -10.56 -31.15
CA PRO A 206 -19.42 -10.78 -31.99
C PRO A 206 -20.49 -11.44 -31.12
N SER A 207 -21.57 -10.72 -30.82
CA SER A 207 -22.73 -11.30 -30.16
C SER A 207 -23.40 -12.21 -31.18
N ASP A 208 -23.24 -13.53 -31.03
CA ASP A 208 -23.96 -14.49 -31.83
C ASP A 208 -25.45 -14.33 -31.54
N ILE A 209 -26.16 -13.69 -32.46
CA ILE A 209 -27.63 -13.47 -32.40
C ILE A 209 -28.40 -14.83 -32.40
N LEU A 210 -27.70 -15.97 -32.50
CA LEU A 210 -28.28 -17.29 -32.75
C LEU A 210 -27.91 -18.42 -31.77
N ALA A 211 -27.19 -18.17 -30.68
CA ALA A 211 -26.96 -19.21 -29.68
C ALA A 211 -26.94 -18.66 -28.25
N ASN A 212 -27.55 -19.38 -27.32
CA ASN A 212 -27.57 -19.13 -25.87
C ASN A 212 -26.16 -19.23 -25.20
N VAL A 213 -25.09 -18.92 -25.93
CA VAL A 213 -23.71 -18.91 -25.45
C VAL A 213 -23.23 -17.46 -25.50
N SER A 214 -23.07 -16.86 -24.34
CA SER A 214 -22.45 -15.55 -24.21
C SER A 214 -20.99 -15.65 -24.66
N SER A 215 -20.70 -15.31 -25.92
CA SER A 215 -19.34 -15.19 -26.42
C SER A 215 -18.63 -14.03 -25.71
N THR A 216 -17.71 -14.35 -24.81
CA THR A 216 -16.88 -13.36 -24.12
C THR A 216 -15.62 -13.08 -24.93
N MET A 217 -15.09 -11.85 -24.88
CA MET A 217 -13.81 -11.52 -25.52
C MET A 217 -12.62 -12.36 -25.01
N ASP A 218 -12.77 -13.00 -23.86
CA ASP A 218 -11.80 -13.92 -23.27
C ASP A 218 -11.60 -15.21 -24.11
N GLU A 219 -12.59 -15.61 -24.90
CA GLU A 219 -12.58 -16.80 -25.76
C GLU A 219 -12.03 -16.53 -27.17
N LEU A 220 -11.66 -15.28 -27.48
CA LEU A 220 -11.15 -14.94 -28.81
C LEU A 220 -9.92 -15.77 -29.16
N ASP A 221 -9.96 -16.47 -30.30
CA ASP A 221 -8.83 -17.22 -30.81
C ASP A 221 -7.88 -16.30 -31.62
N TYR A 222 -6.74 -15.99 -31.01
CA TYR A 222 -5.72 -15.12 -31.59
C TYR A 222 -4.94 -15.80 -32.73
N ASP A 223 -4.98 -17.14 -32.81
CA ASP A 223 -4.29 -17.93 -33.83
C ASP A 223 -5.06 -18.05 -35.14
N THR A 224 -6.31 -17.58 -35.17
CA THR A 224 -7.17 -17.51 -36.37
C THR A 224 -7.60 -16.09 -36.73
N LEU A 225 -7.14 -15.10 -35.95
CA LEU A 225 -7.53 -13.72 -36.11
C LEU A 225 -7.01 -13.12 -37.43
N SER A 226 -7.92 -12.54 -38.19
CA SER A 226 -7.64 -11.87 -39.46
C SER A 226 -8.42 -10.56 -39.52
N TYR A 227 -8.11 -9.67 -40.45
CA TYR A 227 -8.90 -8.44 -40.61
C TYR A 227 -10.34 -8.74 -41.05
N SER A 228 -10.58 -9.85 -41.76
CA SER A 228 -11.94 -10.28 -42.13
C SER A 228 -12.77 -10.84 -40.98
N THR A 229 -12.11 -11.37 -39.95
CA THR A 229 -12.74 -12.00 -38.77
C THR A 229 -12.57 -11.15 -37.52
N LEU A 230 -12.12 -9.90 -37.67
CA LEU A 230 -11.86 -8.99 -36.56
C LEU A 230 -13.17 -8.66 -35.82
N PRO A 231 -13.20 -8.76 -34.48
CA PRO A 231 -14.33 -8.30 -33.68
C PRO A 231 -14.68 -6.83 -33.96
N VAL A 232 -15.94 -6.46 -33.67
CA VAL A 232 -16.43 -5.12 -33.96
C VAL A 232 -15.79 -4.11 -33.00
N ARG A 233 -15.42 -2.93 -33.53
CA ARG A 233 -14.95 -1.81 -32.72
C ARG A 233 -16.11 -1.28 -31.88
N GLY A 234 -15.88 -1.20 -30.57
CA GLY A 234 -16.75 -0.54 -29.61
C GLY A 234 -16.36 0.92 -29.42
N GLU A 235 -16.05 1.28 -28.18
CA GLU A 235 -15.71 2.63 -27.78
C GLU A 235 -14.24 3.00 -28.09
N LEU A 236 -14.00 4.25 -28.49
CA LEU A 236 -12.65 4.81 -28.53
C LEU A 236 -12.25 5.21 -27.10
N LEU A 237 -11.36 4.42 -26.49
CA LEU A 237 -10.90 4.64 -25.12
C LEU A 237 -9.98 5.85 -25.00
N GLY A 238 -9.28 6.21 -26.08
CA GLY A 238 -8.44 7.38 -26.12
C GLY A 238 -7.42 7.36 -27.25
N VAL A 239 -6.51 8.32 -27.18
CA VAL A 239 -5.43 8.52 -28.13
C VAL A 239 -4.11 8.60 -27.36
N LEU A 240 -3.08 7.93 -27.86
CA LEU A 240 -1.73 7.93 -27.29
C LEU A 240 -0.75 8.67 -28.20
N ASP A 241 0.04 9.54 -27.58
CA ASP A 241 1.18 10.20 -28.20
C ASP A 241 2.47 9.47 -27.84
N LEU A 242 3.06 8.72 -28.77
CA LEU A 242 4.28 7.94 -28.52
C LEU A 242 5.55 8.80 -28.48
N THR A 243 5.46 10.09 -28.80
CA THR A 243 6.56 11.05 -28.67
C THR A 243 6.67 11.63 -27.26
N ALA A 244 5.60 11.55 -26.45
CA ALA A 244 5.56 12.10 -25.11
C ALA A 244 6.57 11.40 -24.17
N LYS A 245 7.31 12.20 -23.40
CA LYS A 245 8.22 11.75 -22.34
C LYS A 245 7.77 12.36 -20.99
N PRO A 246 7.71 11.61 -19.88
CA PRO A 246 8.22 10.25 -19.73
C PRO A 246 7.27 9.15 -20.23
N ASN A 247 5.95 9.30 -20.09
CA ASN A 247 4.95 8.34 -20.54
C ASN A 247 3.81 9.08 -21.24
N SER A 248 3.06 8.36 -22.08
CA SER A 248 1.79 8.82 -22.64
C SER A 248 0.67 7.97 -22.07
N THR A 249 -0.41 8.57 -21.60
CA THR A 249 -1.51 7.83 -20.97
C THR A 249 -2.83 8.35 -21.52
N THR A 250 -3.75 7.44 -21.82
CA THR A 250 -5.13 7.81 -22.18
C THR A 250 -5.83 8.49 -21.01
N LEU A 251 -7.01 9.07 -21.27
CA LEU A 251 -7.91 9.43 -20.20
C LEU A 251 -8.31 8.18 -19.41
N GLU A 252 -8.61 8.39 -18.13
CA GLU A 252 -9.16 7.36 -17.25
C GLU A 252 -10.58 6.98 -17.73
N PHE A 253 -10.82 5.68 -17.88
CA PHE A 253 -12.10 5.09 -18.30
C PHE A 253 -12.53 3.98 -17.34
N ALA A 254 -13.78 3.53 -17.41
CA ALA A 254 -14.26 2.46 -16.55
C ALA A 254 -13.69 1.10 -17.01
N CYS A 255 -13.12 0.32 -16.09
CA CYS A 255 -12.72 -1.05 -16.41
C CYS A 255 -13.97 -1.90 -16.76
N PRO A 256 -13.87 -2.81 -17.75
CA PRO A 256 -14.94 -3.78 -18.05
C PRO A 256 -15.42 -4.53 -16.81
N ARG A 257 -16.70 -4.39 -16.45
CA ARG A 257 -17.27 -5.07 -15.28
C ARG A 257 -17.60 -6.52 -15.61
N GLY A 258 -17.11 -7.45 -14.78
CA GLY A 258 -17.40 -8.88 -14.93
C GLY A 258 -16.68 -9.57 -16.09
N ALA A 259 -15.68 -8.91 -16.69
CA ALA A 259 -14.77 -9.51 -17.66
C ALA A 259 -13.41 -9.74 -17.01
N GLU A 260 -12.70 -10.78 -17.45
CA GLU A 260 -11.34 -11.08 -16.96
C GLU A 260 -10.28 -10.31 -17.73
N SER A 261 -10.62 -9.74 -18.88
CA SER A 261 -9.69 -8.97 -19.70
C SER A 261 -10.32 -7.80 -20.46
N LEU A 262 -9.47 -6.83 -20.80
CA LEU A 262 -9.73 -5.77 -21.76
C LEU A 262 -9.02 -6.10 -23.07
N VAL A 263 -9.77 -6.20 -24.17
CA VAL A 263 -9.19 -6.36 -25.50
C VAL A 263 -9.31 -5.07 -26.28
N VAL A 264 -8.19 -4.59 -26.82
CA VAL A 264 -8.13 -3.34 -27.59
C VAL A 264 -7.46 -3.54 -28.95
N GLU A 265 -7.85 -2.69 -29.89
CA GLU A 265 -7.18 -2.49 -31.17
C GLU A 265 -6.39 -1.17 -31.14
N MET A 266 -5.09 -1.27 -31.39
CA MET A 266 -4.19 -0.14 -31.57
C MET A 266 -4.12 0.21 -33.06
N ARG A 267 -4.41 1.45 -33.43
CA ARG A 267 -4.50 1.87 -34.83
C ARG A 267 -3.94 3.27 -35.06
N CYS A 268 -3.29 3.47 -36.21
CA CYS A 268 -2.99 4.80 -36.72
C CYS A 268 -4.10 5.32 -37.64
N GLN A 269 -4.41 6.61 -37.56
CA GLN A 269 -5.27 7.29 -38.54
C GLN A 269 -4.45 8.09 -39.58
N ARG A 270 -3.30 8.63 -39.18
CA ARG A 270 -2.49 9.56 -39.99
C ARG A 270 -1.60 8.86 -41.02
N VAL A 271 -1.43 9.51 -42.17
CA VAL A 271 -0.55 9.02 -43.24
C VAL A 271 0.89 8.87 -42.75
N ALA A 272 1.58 7.82 -43.23
CA ALA A 272 2.95 7.46 -42.86
C ALA A 272 3.19 7.10 -41.39
N CYS A 273 2.17 7.03 -40.54
CA CYS A 273 2.29 6.51 -39.17
C CYS A 273 2.76 5.05 -39.20
N HIS A 274 3.87 4.80 -38.51
CA HIS A 274 4.46 3.47 -38.39
C HIS A 274 5.09 3.33 -37.01
N VAL A 275 4.68 2.30 -36.30
CA VAL A 275 5.26 1.90 -35.02
C VAL A 275 5.47 0.40 -35.06
N SER A 276 6.70 -0.05 -34.83
CA SER A 276 6.97 -1.48 -34.66
C SER A 276 8.02 -1.75 -33.61
N PHE A 277 7.76 -2.76 -32.78
CA PHE A 277 8.65 -3.26 -31.75
C PHE A 277 8.21 -4.65 -31.27
N MET A 278 8.97 -5.26 -30.36
CA MET A 278 8.63 -6.53 -29.72
C MET A 278 8.30 -6.30 -28.25
N GLN A 279 7.10 -6.71 -27.83
CA GLN A 279 6.62 -6.58 -26.47
C GLN A 279 6.87 -7.87 -25.67
N ILE A 280 7.97 -7.89 -24.92
CA ILE A 280 8.45 -9.09 -24.21
C ILE A 280 7.94 -9.10 -22.76
N HIS A 281 7.05 -10.04 -22.43
CA HIS A 281 6.35 -10.13 -21.13
C HIS A 281 7.25 -10.52 -19.93
N ILE A 282 8.39 -11.20 -20.15
CA ILE A 282 9.24 -11.72 -19.05
C ILE A 282 9.96 -10.57 -18.30
N ALA A 283 10.20 -9.44 -18.97
CA ALA A 283 10.70 -8.20 -18.38
C ALA A 283 10.49 -7.05 -19.38
N PRO A 284 9.25 -6.56 -19.53
CA PRO A 284 8.96 -5.46 -20.44
C PRO A 284 9.59 -4.19 -19.88
N SER A 285 10.62 -3.72 -20.60
CA SER A 285 11.31 -2.47 -20.29
C SER A 285 10.55 -1.26 -20.85
N PHE A 286 9.73 -1.48 -21.86
CA PHE A 286 8.96 -0.50 -22.61
C PHE A 286 7.84 -1.21 -23.39
N GLY A 287 6.79 -0.48 -23.76
CA GLY A 287 5.62 -1.05 -24.42
C GLY A 287 4.32 -0.40 -23.96
N PHE A 288 3.20 -1.04 -24.31
CA PHE A 288 1.88 -0.65 -23.81
C PHE A 288 1.52 -1.41 -22.54
N GLU A 289 1.01 -0.71 -21.53
CA GLU A 289 0.54 -1.29 -20.28
C GLU A 289 -0.85 -0.76 -19.92
N LEU A 290 -1.64 -1.58 -19.23
CA LEU A 290 -2.88 -1.19 -18.59
C LEU A 290 -2.57 -0.71 -17.17
N LEU A 291 -3.11 0.45 -16.82
CA LEU A 291 -3.09 1.02 -15.48
C LEU A 291 -4.46 0.82 -14.85
N GLU A 292 -4.48 0.20 -13.69
CA GLU A 292 -5.68 -0.10 -12.90
C GLU A 292 -5.62 0.67 -11.58
N ARG A 293 -6.59 1.55 -11.32
CA ARG A 293 -6.67 2.33 -10.09
C ARG A 293 -7.79 1.83 -9.17
N ALA A 294 -7.40 1.44 -7.95
CA ALA A 294 -8.32 1.04 -6.88
C ALA A 294 -9.05 2.25 -6.26
#